data_AF-A0A959AKV1-F1
#
_entry.id   AF-A0A959AKV1-F1
#
_cell.length_a   1.000
_cell.length_b   1.000
_cell.length_c   1.000
_cell.angle_alpha   90.00
_cell.angle_beta   90.00
_cell.angle_gamma   90.00
#
_symmetry.space_group_name_H-M   'P 1'
#
loop_
_entity.id
_entity.type
_entity.pdbx_description
1 polymer ?
#
loop_
_entity_poly.entity_id
_entity_poly.type
_entity_poly.pdbx_seq_one_letter_code
_entity_poly.pdbx_strand_id
1 'polypeptide(L)'
;MSAAPYITHLSFSRLCQLAHSPLALKQYLEGDRTVTAAMTAGTLLDCLLFTPEELERKFYVTPKIDRRTKEGKAAWEAAQEASNGRDVITEEQMAEARFLDLCIRQNSTVAFHGLLNPDFFDFQVPVEFNYGGFLHRGIKDADGTRRDGEKVIWDLKRMGSRSGEQLVRSQIRNNLYDLQAAIYCHPYDIKDKPVKYYVIAVDNDGFVTPFEVTRDARNKARILWNKLIKAANRCNFEGLDMGCEFWAEVDGFFYY
;
A
#
# COMPACT_ATOMS: atom_id res chain seq x y z
N MET A 1 -33.98 16.99 0.27
CA MET A 1 -32.88 16.53 1.16
C MET A 1 -31.88 15.82 0.26
N SER A 2 -30.65 16.32 0.10
CA SER A 2 -29.66 15.54 -0.67
C SER A 2 -29.25 14.33 0.18
N ALA A 3 -29.16 13.15 -0.44
CA ALA A 3 -28.56 12.00 0.21
C ALA A 3 -27.13 12.36 0.68
N ALA A 4 -26.67 11.75 1.77
CA ALA A 4 -25.27 11.89 2.19
C ALA A 4 -24.34 11.40 1.05
N PRO A 5 -23.18 12.03 0.84
CA PRO A 5 -22.27 11.62 -0.22
C PRO A 5 -21.74 10.20 0.05
N TYR A 6 -21.78 9.34 -0.97
CA TYR A 6 -21.25 7.98 -0.89
C TYR A 6 -19.74 7.98 -0.61
N ILE A 7 -19.01 8.91 -1.23
CA ILE A 7 -17.56 9.07 -1.12
C ILE A 7 -17.27 10.31 -0.27
N THR A 8 -16.86 10.08 0.99
CA THR A 8 -16.53 11.14 1.96
C THR A 8 -15.06 11.56 1.95
N HIS A 9 -14.18 10.68 1.49
CA HIS A 9 -12.75 10.92 1.36
C HIS A 9 -12.15 9.98 0.31
N LEU A 10 -10.99 10.35 -0.21
CA LEU A 10 -10.21 9.57 -1.15
C LEU A 10 -8.93 9.07 -0.47
N SER A 11 -8.62 7.80 -0.67
CA SER A 11 -7.33 7.21 -0.32
C SER A 11 -6.78 6.49 -1.56
N PHE A 12 -5.49 6.17 -1.57
CA PHE A 12 -4.89 5.38 -2.64
C PHE A 12 -5.70 4.11 -2.92
N SER A 13 -6.01 3.32 -1.87
CA SER A 13 -6.79 2.09 -2.02
C SER A 13 -8.20 2.34 -2.58
N ARG A 14 -8.91 3.37 -2.13
CA ARG A 14 -10.24 3.71 -2.66
C ARG A 14 -10.17 4.12 -4.13
N LEU A 15 -9.15 4.88 -4.50
CA LEU A 15 -8.92 5.31 -5.88
C LEU A 15 -8.57 4.13 -6.79
N CYS A 16 -7.81 3.14 -6.31
CA CYS A 16 -7.56 1.91 -7.06
C CYS A 16 -8.85 1.12 -7.33
N GLN A 17 -9.75 1.02 -6.35
CA GLN A 17 -11.04 0.36 -6.54
C GLN A 17 -11.91 1.13 -7.54
N LEU A 18 -11.98 2.46 -7.42
CA LEU A 18 -12.71 3.31 -8.37
C LEU A 18 -12.14 3.22 -9.79
N ALA A 19 -10.82 3.13 -9.92
CA ALA A 19 -10.16 2.95 -11.21
C ALA A 19 -10.57 1.64 -11.91
N HIS A 20 -10.96 0.62 -11.14
CA HIS A 20 -11.61 -0.56 -11.67
C HIS A 20 -13.08 -0.27 -12.04
N SER A 21 -13.91 0.12 -11.06
CA SER A 21 -15.30 0.56 -11.28
C SER A 21 -15.92 1.19 -10.02
N PRO A 22 -16.99 2.00 -10.15
CA PRO A 22 -17.80 2.41 -9.01
C PRO A 22 -18.29 1.23 -8.16
N LEU A 23 -18.73 0.14 -8.80
CA LEU A 23 -19.18 -1.07 -8.12
C LEU A 23 -18.08 -1.74 -7.30
N ALA A 24 -16.83 -1.77 -7.79
CA ALA A 24 -15.70 -2.26 -6.99
C ALA A 24 -15.42 -1.38 -5.78
N LEU A 25 -15.54 -0.05 -5.93
CA LEU A 25 -15.46 0.85 -4.77
C LEU A 25 -16.60 0.58 -3.78
N LYS A 26 -17.84 0.38 -4.25
CA LYS A 26 -18.98 0.01 -3.40
C LYS A 26 -18.68 -1.25 -2.58
N GLN A 27 -18.27 -2.32 -3.26
CA GLN A 27 -17.91 -3.59 -2.64
C GLN A 27 -16.77 -3.42 -1.62
N TYR A 28 -15.80 -2.56 -1.89
CA TYR A 28 -14.72 -2.27 -0.94
C TYR A 28 -15.20 -1.47 0.29
N LEU A 29 -16.18 -0.59 0.14
CA LEU A 29 -16.73 0.21 1.23
C LEU A 29 -17.71 -0.58 2.11
N GLU A 30 -18.50 -1.46 1.51
CA GLU A 30 -19.55 -2.24 2.17
C GLU A 30 -19.08 -3.64 2.61
N GLY A 31 -18.04 -4.17 1.96
CA GLY A 31 -17.59 -5.54 2.17
C GLY A 31 -16.73 -5.72 3.43
N ASP A 32 -16.85 -6.91 4.01
CA ASP A 32 -15.92 -7.36 5.05
C ASP A 32 -14.51 -7.51 4.47
N ARG A 33 -13.53 -6.95 5.16
CA ARG A 33 -12.12 -7.11 4.78
C ARG A 33 -11.68 -8.53 5.10
N THR A 34 -11.76 -9.42 4.11
CA THR A 34 -11.14 -10.73 4.20
C THR A 34 -9.62 -10.57 4.14
N VAL A 35 -8.95 -10.87 5.26
CA VAL A 35 -7.48 -10.83 5.32
C VAL A 35 -6.95 -12.06 4.59
N THR A 36 -6.21 -11.83 3.51
CA THR A 36 -5.52 -12.90 2.78
C THR A 36 -4.17 -13.21 3.42
N ALA A 37 -3.65 -14.42 3.20
CA ALA A 37 -2.31 -14.80 3.69
C ALA A 37 -1.20 -13.84 3.18
N ALA A 38 -1.33 -13.33 1.96
CA ALA A 38 -0.41 -12.34 1.41
C ALA A 38 -0.48 -11.00 2.16
N MET A 39 -1.69 -10.56 2.54
CA MET A 39 -1.86 -9.35 3.36
C MET A 39 -1.27 -9.55 4.76
N THR A 40 -1.55 -10.66 5.44
CA THR A 40 -0.95 -10.96 6.76
C THR A 40 0.58 -10.94 6.69
N ALA A 41 1.16 -11.53 5.65
CA ALA A 41 2.60 -11.60 5.52
C ALA A 41 3.23 -10.23 5.17
N GLY A 42 2.53 -9.37 4.43
CA GLY A 42 2.92 -7.96 4.27
C GLY A 42 2.88 -7.20 5.60
N THR A 43 1.77 -7.29 6.33
CA THR A 43 1.60 -6.65 7.64
C THR A 43 2.66 -7.12 8.65
N LEU A 44 3.04 -8.40 8.63
CA LEU A 44 4.10 -8.94 9.48
C LEU A 44 5.45 -8.30 9.17
N LEU A 45 5.80 -8.18 7.88
CA LEU A 45 7.04 -7.53 7.46
C LEU A 45 7.06 -6.04 7.82
N ASP A 46 5.96 -5.33 7.59
CA ASP A 46 5.82 -3.92 8.01
C ASP A 46 5.97 -3.77 9.53
N CYS A 47 5.39 -4.69 10.31
CA CYS A 47 5.54 -4.69 11.76
C CYS A 47 7.01 -4.84 12.16
N LEU A 48 7.74 -5.78 11.57
CA LEU A 48 9.17 -5.99 11.87
C LEU A 48 10.03 -4.77 11.52
N LEU A 49 9.71 -4.09 10.42
CA LEU A 49 10.49 -2.94 9.96
C LEU A 49 10.18 -1.66 10.75
N PHE A 50 8.90 -1.42 11.02
CA PHE A 50 8.42 -0.09 11.42
C PHE A 50 7.86 -0.02 12.84
N THR A 51 7.31 -1.12 13.35
CA THR A 51 6.69 -1.19 14.69
C THR A 51 7.04 -2.50 15.40
N PRO A 52 8.33 -2.85 15.54
CA PRO A 52 8.74 -4.15 16.06
C PRO A 52 8.27 -4.39 17.51
N GLU A 53 8.10 -3.33 18.29
CA GLU A 53 7.53 -3.36 19.64
C GLU A 53 6.07 -3.86 19.67
N GLU A 54 5.34 -3.75 18.56
CA GLU A 54 3.95 -4.16 18.44
C GLU A 54 3.79 -5.64 18.04
N LEU A 55 4.90 -6.34 17.77
CA LEU A 55 4.90 -7.70 17.21
C LEU A 55 4.13 -8.69 18.09
N GLU A 56 4.45 -8.72 19.39
CA GLU A 56 3.81 -9.63 20.35
C GLU A 56 2.32 -9.32 20.59
N ARG A 57 1.95 -8.04 20.41
CA ARG A 57 0.57 -7.56 20.53
C ARG A 57 -0.27 -7.88 19.31
N LYS A 58 0.34 -7.92 18.11
CA LYS A 58 -0.37 -8.14 16.84
C LYS A 58 -0.41 -9.60 16.42
N PHE A 59 0.64 -10.38 16.71
CA PHE A 59 0.81 -11.71 16.16
C PHE A 59 0.92 -12.79 17.24
N TYR A 60 0.35 -13.95 16.92
CA TYR A 60 0.52 -15.18 17.68
C TYR A 60 1.23 -16.22 16.81
N VAL A 61 2.44 -16.62 17.23
CA VAL A 61 3.27 -17.56 16.46
C VAL A 61 2.94 -18.99 16.87
N THR A 62 2.72 -19.86 15.88
CA THR A 62 2.44 -21.29 16.08
C THR A 62 3.28 -22.17 15.15
N PRO A 63 3.56 -23.44 15.50
CA PRO A 63 4.09 -24.41 14.54
C PRO A 63 3.18 -24.56 13.31
N LYS A 64 3.69 -25.16 12.24
CA LYS A 64 2.89 -25.44 11.03
C LYS A 64 1.78 -26.44 11.34
N ILE A 65 0.51 -26.04 11.17
CA ILE A 65 -0.67 -26.88 11.44
C ILE A 65 -1.27 -27.40 10.11
N ASP A 66 -1.32 -28.72 9.92
CA ASP A 66 -2.03 -29.31 8.76
C ASP A 66 -3.55 -29.39 9.01
N ARG A 67 -4.24 -28.34 8.57
CA ARG A 67 -5.70 -28.17 8.69
C ARG A 67 -6.55 -29.18 7.90
N ARG A 68 -5.93 -30.09 7.15
CA ARG A 68 -6.66 -31.17 6.44
C ARG A 68 -6.99 -32.34 7.37
N THR A 69 -6.25 -32.49 8.46
CA THR A 69 -6.47 -33.55 9.46
C THR A 69 -7.47 -33.10 10.53
N LYS A 70 -8.09 -34.06 11.24
CA LYS A 70 -9.02 -33.75 12.33
C LYS A 70 -8.27 -33.09 13.50
N GLU A 71 -7.09 -33.62 13.79
CA GLU A 71 -6.16 -33.15 14.81
C GLU A 71 -5.68 -31.73 14.48
N GLY A 72 -5.33 -31.46 13.23
CA GLY A 72 -4.89 -30.13 12.80
C GLY A 72 -6.01 -29.09 12.78
N LYS A 73 -7.27 -29.47 12.52
CA LYS A 73 -8.41 -28.55 12.70
C LYS A 73 -8.58 -28.16 14.16
N ALA A 74 -8.53 -29.12 15.08
CA ALA A 74 -8.62 -28.85 16.51
C ALA A 74 -7.43 -28.01 17.02
N ALA A 75 -6.21 -28.29 16.54
CA ALA A 75 -5.04 -27.48 16.87
C ALA A 75 -5.15 -26.05 16.34
N TRP A 76 -5.72 -25.85 15.15
CA TRP A 76 -5.95 -24.51 14.59
C TRP A 76 -6.99 -23.73 15.41
N GLU A 77 -8.09 -24.38 15.80
CA GLU A 77 -9.11 -23.76 16.67
C GLU A 77 -8.50 -23.36 18.03
N ALA A 78 -7.71 -24.24 18.64
CA ALA A 78 -7.01 -23.94 19.89
C ALA A 78 -6.00 -22.79 19.73
N ALA A 79 -5.29 -22.71 18.60
CA ALA A 79 -4.38 -21.61 18.31
C ALA A 79 -5.12 -20.27 18.12
N GLN A 80 -6.29 -20.29 17.48
CA GLN A 80 -7.14 -19.09 17.31
C GLN A 80 -7.70 -18.61 18.66
N GLU A 81 -8.09 -19.53 19.54
CA GLU A 81 -8.54 -19.18 20.89
C GLU A 81 -7.39 -18.59 21.73
N ALA A 82 -6.22 -19.23 21.70
CA ALA A 82 -5.03 -18.76 22.40
C ALA A 82 -4.45 -17.45 21.83
N SER A 83 -4.73 -17.14 20.56
CA SER A 83 -4.30 -15.89 19.94
C SER A 83 -4.95 -14.68 20.60
N ASN A 84 -6.13 -14.85 21.22
CA ASN A 84 -6.88 -13.78 21.85
C ASN A 84 -7.10 -12.56 20.92
N GLY A 85 -7.47 -12.84 19.67
CA GLY A 85 -7.71 -11.82 18.64
C GLY A 85 -6.47 -11.34 17.88
N ARG A 86 -5.28 -11.91 18.16
CA ARG A 86 -4.07 -11.70 17.36
C ARG A 86 -4.11 -12.49 16.05
N ASP A 87 -3.39 -12.00 15.06
CA ASP A 87 -3.17 -12.70 13.81
C ASP A 87 -2.29 -13.93 14.04
N VAL A 88 -2.83 -15.12 13.78
CA VAL A 88 -2.09 -16.38 13.90
C VAL A 88 -1.18 -16.56 12.69
N ILE A 89 0.12 -16.68 12.94
CA ILE A 89 1.16 -16.89 11.93
C ILE A 89 2.02 -18.11 12.28
N THR A 90 2.61 -18.74 11.27
CA THR A 90 3.52 -19.87 11.50
C THR A 90 4.94 -19.40 11.81
N GLU A 91 5.72 -20.25 12.45
CA GLU A 91 7.17 -20.07 12.61
C GLU A 91 7.88 -19.88 11.26
N GLU A 92 7.44 -20.59 10.22
CA GLU A 92 7.92 -20.46 8.84
C GLU A 92 7.65 -19.05 8.30
N GLN A 93 6.44 -18.52 8.46
CA GLN A 93 6.10 -17.14 8.06
C GLN A 93 6.92 -16.09 8.81
N MET A 94 7.16 -16.30 10.12
CA MET A 94 8.03 -15.43 10.91
C MET A 94 9.48 -15.47 10.41
N ALA A 95 10.00 -16.65 10.10
CA ALA A 95 11.35 -16.81 9.56
C ALA A 95 11.51 -16.15 8.18
N GLU A 96 10.54 -16.34 7.29
CA GLU A 96 10.49 -15.67 5.99
C GLU A 96 10.49 -14.14 6.13
N ALA A 97 9.64 -13.59 7.00
CA ALA A 97 9.55 -12.15 7.21
C ALA A 97 10.85 -11.58 7.80
N ARG A 98 11.50 -12.29 8.73
CA ARG A 98 12.82 -11.91 9.27
C ARG A 98 13.93 -11.96 8.23
N PHE A 99 13.88 -12.94 7.33
CA PHE A 99 14.82 -13.01 6.21
C PHE A 99 14.67 -11.78 5.30
N LEU A 100 13.44 -11.41 4.92
CA LEU A 100 13.21 -10.22 4.09
C LEU A 100 13.59 -8.92 4.82
N ASP A 101 13.28 -8.78 6.12
CA ASP A 101 13.72 -7.66 6.95
C ASP A 101 15.26 -7.49 6.90
N LEU A 102 16.01 -8.59 7.06
CA LEU A 102 17.46 -8.59 6.96
C LEU A 102 17.95 -8.13 5.57
N CYS A 103 17.37 -8.69 4.51
CA CYS A 103 17.72 -8.32 3.12
C CYS A 103 17.48 -6.83 2.84
N ILE A 104 16.39 -6.26 3.35
CA ILE A 104 16.07 -4.84 3.19
C ILE A 104 17.08 -3.98 3.96
N ARG A 105 17.36 -4.30 5.23
CA ARG A 105 18.33 -3.57 6.07
C ARG A 105 19.74 -3.60 5.49
N GLN A 106 20.12 -4.71 4.86
CA GLN A 106 21.45 -4.90 4.27
C GLN A 106 21.58 -4.40 2.82
N ASN A 107 20.48 -4.00 2.18
CA ASN A 107 20.53 -3.44 0.83
C ASN A 107 21.40 -2.16 0.83
N SER A 108 22.35 -2.07 -0.09
CA SER A 108 23.35 -0.99 -0.11
C SER A 108 22.72 0.39 -0.21
N THR A 109 21.71 0.57 -1.05
CA THR A 109 21.00 1.86 -1.21
C THR A 109 20.19 2.21 0.04
N VAL A 110 19.47 1.25 0.62
CA VAL A 110 18.69 1.45 1.85
C VAL A 110 19.60 1.85 3.01
N ALA A 111 20.71 1.12 3.19
CA ALA A 111 21.68 1.37 4.24
C ALA A 111 22.44 2.69 4.04
N PHE A 112 22.94 2.95 2.83
CA PHE A 112 23.71 4.16 2.51
C PHE A 112 22.88 5.43 2.69
N HIS A 113 21.60 5.41 2.32
CA HIS A 113 20.71 6.54 2.49
C HIS A 113 20.06 6.61 3.88
N GLY A 114 20.29 5.62 4.74
CA GLY A 114 19.73 5.57 6.10
C GLY A 114 18.21 5.54 6.12
N LEU A 115 17.57 4.89 5.14
CA LEU A 115 16.11 4.95 4.95
C LEU A 115 15.32 4.34 6.12
N LEU A 116 15.95 3.47 6.91
CA LEU A 116 15.41 2.85 8.12
C LEU A 116 15.98 3.46 9.42
N ASN A 117 16.66 4.62 9.35
CA ASN A 117 17.20 5.27 10.54
C ASN A 117 16.13 6.17 11.20
N PRO A 118 15.72 5.88 12.45
CA PRO A 118 14.69 6.65 13.15
C PRO A 118 15.10 8.08 13.51
N ASP A 119 16.40 8.42 13.47
CA ASP A 119 16.86 9.81 13.66
C ASP A 119 16.51 10.71 12.45
N PHE A 120 16.25 10.11 11.28
CA PHE A 120 16.02 10.82 10.02
C PHE A 120 14.64 10.58 9.41
N PHE A 121 13.96 9.50 9.82
CA PHE A 121 12.67 9.07 9.28
C PHE A 121 11.68 8.75 10.39
N ASP A 122 10.45 9.23 10.20
CA ASP A 122 9.28 8.74 10.91
C ASP A 122 8.65 7.62 10.09
N PHE A 123 8.09 6.61 10.76
CA PHE A 123 7.46 5.45 10.11
C PHE A 123 5.95 5.43 10.35
N GLN A 124 5.19 4.84 9.42
CA GLN A 124 3.74 4.74 9.47
C GLN A 124 3.05 6.12 9.63
N VAL A 125 3.49 7.07 8.80
CA VAL A 125 3.15 8.49 8.93
C VAL A 125 1.85 8.81 8.23
N PRO A 126 0.81 9.31 8.93
CA PRO A 126 -0.44 9.71 8.29
C PRO A 126 -0.20 10.92 7.37
N VAL A 127 -0.95 10.96 6.27
CA VAL A 127 -1.03 12.11 5.37
C VAL A 127 -2.48 12.49 5.17
N GLU A 128 -2.78 13.78 5.31
CA GLU A 128 -4.10 14.34 5.10
C GLU A 128 -4.00 15.70 4.39
N PHE A 129 -4.79 15.91 3.33
CA PHE A 129 -4.92 17.21 2.66
C PHE A 129 -6.20 17.28 1.82
N ASN A 130 -6.67 18.49 1.52
CA ASN A 130 -7.80 18.69 0.61
C ASN A 130 -7.30 18.90 -0.83
N TYR A 131 -7.90 18.20 -1.80
CA TYR A 131 -7.63 18.37 -3.22
C TYR A 131 -8.84 17.95 -4.05
N GLY A 132 -9.19 18.73 -5.08
CA GLY A 132 -10.28 18.39 -6.01
C GLY A 132 -11.66 18.22 -5.35
N GLY A 133 -11.91 18.93 -4.25
CA GLY A 133 -13.17 18.84 -3.49
C GLY A 133 -13.24 17.68 -2.49
N PHE A 134 -12.18 16.88 -2.35
CA PHE A 134 -12.14 15.75 -1.43
C PHE A 134 -11.00 15.87 -0.42
N LEU A 135 -11.28 15.41 0.79
CA LEU A 135 -10.24 15.06 1.75
C LEU A 135 -9.49 13.82 1.25
N HIS A 136 -8.18 13.92 1.14
CA HIS A 136 -7.28 12.81 0.83
C HIS A 136 -6.65 12.31 2.12
N ARG A 137 -6.62 10.98 2.32
CA ARG A 137 -6.04 10.34 3.50
C ARG A 137 -5.21 9.12 3.11
N GLY A 138 -4.13 8.89 3.84
CA GLY A 138 -3.30 7.69 3.72
C GLY A 138 -2.28 7.57 4.83
N ILE A 139 -1.51 6.49 4.80
CA ILE A 139 -0.37 6.25 5.68
C ILE A 139 0.81 5.97 4.76
N LYS A 140 1.90 6.73 4.92
CA LYS A 140 3.17 6.48 4.25
C LYS A 140 3.97 5.52 5.12
N ASP A 141 4.67 4.56 4.55
CA ASP A 141 5.50 3.68 5.37
C ASP A 141 6.64 4.44 6.02
N ALA A 142 7.24 5.39 5.30
CA ALA A 142 8.26 6.28 5.85
C ALA A 142 8.22 7.69 5.25
N ASP A 143 8.47 8.68 6.08
CA ASP A 143 8.60 10.08 5.69
C ASP A 143 9.74 10.72 6.50
N GLY A 144 10.74 11.28 5.82
CA GLY A 144 11.92 11.79 6.48
C GLY A 144 12.74 12.76 5.65
N THR A 145 13.84 13.20 6.25
CA THR A 145 14.85 14.02 5.59
C THR A 145 16.21 13.35 5.80
N ARG A 146 16.85 12.98 4.70
CA ARG A 146 18.17 12.35 4.74
C ARG A 146 19.22 13.29 5.34
N ARG A 147 20.36 12.72 5.74
CA ARG A 147 21.49 13.47 6.31
C ARG A 147 22.00 14.61 5.41
N ASP A 148 21.86 14.48 4.10
CA ASP A 148 22.22 15.51 3.10
C ASP A 148 21.14 16.60 2.90
N GLY A 149 20.05 16.55 3.68
CA GLY A 149 18.95 17.51 3.62
C GLY A 149 17.86 17.16 2.59
N GLU A 150 17.99 16.04 1.87
CA GLU A 150 17.00 15.65 0.87
C GLU A 150 15.73 15.08 1.51
N LYS A 151 14.57 15.67 1.17
CA LYS A 151 13.27 15.15 1.58
C LYS A 151 12.94 13.85 0.83
N VAL A 152 12.66 12.79 1.59
CA VAL A 152 12.33 11.47 1.03
C VAL A 152 11.08 10.91 1.67
N ILE A 153 10.19 10.40 0.83
CA ILE A 153 9.08 9.53 1.21
C ILE A 153 9.34 8.17 0.56
N TRP A 154 9.05 7.08 1.24
CA TRP A 154 9.15 5.78 0.62
C TRP A 154 8.11 4.80 1.18
N ASP A 155 7.76 3.82 0.34
CA ASP A 155 6.77 2.78 0.64
C ASP A 155 7.39 1.41 0.32
N LEU A 156 7.16 0.43 1.19
CA LEU A 156 7.57 -0.95 0.99
C LEU A 156 6.53 -1.67 0.13
N LYS A 157 6.99 -2.44 -0.85
CA LYS A 157 6.12 -3.31 -1.65
C LYS A 157 6.71 -4.70 -1.74
N ARG A 158 6.07 -5.66 -1.07
CA ARG A 158 6.38 -7.09 -1.27
C ARG A 158 5.83 -7.55 -2.62
N MET A 159 6.71 -8.10 -3.43
CA MET A 159 6.42 -8.62 -4.76
C MET A 159 6.41 -10.15 -4.71
N GLY A 160 5.40 -10.78 -5.30
CA GLY A 160 5.30 -12.25 -5.32
C GLY A 160 6.29 -12.95 -6.27
N SER A 161 6.85 -12.21 -7.23
CA SER A 161 7.81 -12.68 -8.24
C SER A 161 9.07 -11.81 -8.21
N ARG A 162 10.07 -12.15 -9.04
CA ARG A 162 11.38 -11.46 -9.10
C ARG A 162 11.25 -9.93 -9.08
N SER A 163 12.01 -9.26 -8.21
CA SER A 163 11.99 -7.81 -8.06
C SER A 163 12.94 -7.08 -9.03
N GLY A 164 13.30 -7.65 -10.18
CA GLY A 164 14.18 -6.99 -11.14
C GLY A 164 13.59 -5.67 -11.65
N GLU A 165 14.43 -4.70 -12.01
CA GLU A 165 13.99 -3.33 -12.35
C GLU A 165 12.82 -3.28 -13.35
N GLN A 166 12.88 -4.06 -14.43
CA GLN A 166 11.83 -4.09 -15.46
C GLN A 166 10.48 -4.59 -14.90
N LEU A 167 10.52 -5.61 -14.05
CA LEU A 167 9.33 -6.17 -13.41
C LEU A 167 8.76 -5.19 -12.38
N VAL A 168 9.62 -4.54 -11.58
CA VAL A 168 9.21 -3.50 -10.63
C VAL A 168 8.55 -2.34 -11.34
N ARG A 169 9.13 -1.86 -12.46
CA ARG A 169 8.50 -0.82 -13.30
C ARG A 169 7.12 -1.22 -13.77
N SER A 170 6.97 -2.44 -14.28
CA SER A 170 5.67 -2.96 -14.74
C SER A 170 4.66 -3.03 -13.59
N GLN A 171 5.07 -3.55 -12.42
CA GLN A 171 4.20 -3.67 -11.26
C GLN A 171 3.80 -2.33 -10.67
N ILE A 172 4.68 -1.33 -10.65
CA ILE A 172 4.36 0.04 -10.26
C ILE A 172 3.21 0.58 -11.11
N ARG A 173 3.24 0.35 -12.43
CA ARG A 173 2.18 0.82 -13.33
C ARG A 173 0.90 0.01 -13.19
N ASN A 174 1.00 -1.32 -13.10
CA ASN A 174 -0.17 -2.20 -13.00
C ASN A 174 -0.93 -2.02 -11.68
N ASN A 175 -0.21 -1.76 -10.58
CA ASN A 175 -0.79 -1.56 -9.25
C ASN A 175 -0.98 -0.07 -8.90
N LEU A 176 -0.73 0.84 -9.82
CA LEU A 176 -0.88 2.29 -9.64
C LEU A 176 -0.03 2.88 -8.50
N TYR A 177 1.14 2.32 -8.20
CA TYR A 177 2.02 2.89 -7.15
C TYR A 177 2.59 4.25 -7.53
N ASP A 178 2.58 4.60 -8.81
CA ASP A 178 2.86 5.96 -9.28
C ASP A 178 1.74 6.95 -8.92
N LEU A 179 0.48 6.52 -8.89
CA LEU A 179 -0.64 7.28 -8.31
C LEU A 179 -0.45 7.45 -6.79
N GLN A 180 -0.06 6.40 -6.07
CA GLN A 180 0.27 6.51 -4.63
C GLN A 180 1.34 7.58 -4.40
N ALA A 181 2.44 7.52 -5.16
CA ALA A 181 3.51 8.52 -5.11
C ALA A 181 3.01 9.94 -5.40
N ALA A 182 2.16 10.11 -6.43
CA ALA A 182 1.58 11.40 -6.79
C ALA A 182 0.71 11.99 -5.68
N ILE A 183 -0.04 11.15 -4.95
CA ILE A 183 -0.86 11.54 -3.80
C ILE A 183 0.04 11.95 -2.63
N TYR A 184 1.00 11.10 -2.23
CA TYR A 184 1.82 11.35 -1.04
C TYR A 184 2.79 12.52 -1.22
N CYS A 185 3.29 12.74 -2.43
CA CYS A 185 4.15 13.89 -2.73
C CYS A 185 3.37 15.19 -3.02
N HIS A 186 2.05 15.13 -3.19
CA HIS A 186 1.25 16.29 -3.60
C HIS A 186 1.47 17.54 -2.73
N PRO A 187 1.51 17.47 -1.38
CA PRO A 187 1.71 18.66 -0.54
C PRO A 187 3.03 19.40 -0.77
N TYR A 188 4.03 18.72 -1.36
CA TYR A 188 5.33 19.27 -1.73
C TYR A 188 5.34 19.70 -3.20
N ASP A 189 4.87 18.83 -4.10
CA ASP A 189 4.88 19.06 -5.55
C ASP A 189 4.12 20.35 -5.93
N ILE A 190 3.00 20.66 -5.26
CA ILE A 190 2.22 21.90 -5.53
C ILE A 190 2.90 23.18 -5.05
N LYS A 191 3.86 23.05 -4.12
CA LYS A 191 4.65 24.17 -3.58
C LYS A 191 6.02 24.27 -4.26
N ASP A 192 6.24 23.46 -5.29
CA ASP A 192 7.53 23.30 -5.96
C ASP A 192 8.68 22.95 -4.98
N LYS A 193 8.35 22.26 -3.88
CA LYS A 193 9.34 21.81 -2.90
C LYS A 193 9.95 20.48 -3.35
N PRO A 194 11.28 20.33 -3.28
CA PRO A 194 11.93 19.07 -3.66
C PRO A 194 11.49 17.93 -2.74
N VAL A 195 11.10 16.81 -3.34
CA VAL A 195 10.82 15.55 -2.65
C VAL A 195 11.07 14.38 -3.59
N LYS A 196 11.78 13.36 -3.08
CA LYS A 196 11.91 12.07 -3.75
C LYS A 196 10.92 11.07 -3.18
N TYR A 197 10.48 10.17 -4.06
CA TYR A 197 9.62 9.05 -3.69
C TYR A 197 10.26 7.75 -4.15
N TYR A 198 10.43 6.82 -3.23
CA TYR A 198 10.91 5.48 -3.56
C TYR A 198 9.85 4.42 -3.28
N VAL A 199 9.73 3.47 -4.21
CA VAL A 199 9.15 2.16 -3.92
C VAL A 199 10.31 1.25 -3.57
N ILE A 200 10.33 0.71 -2.35
CA ILE A 200 11.29 -0.34 -1.96
C ILE A 200 10.63 -1.67 -2.29
N ALA A 201 10.92 -2.21 -3.47
CA ALA A 201 10.39 -3.50 -3.89
C ALA A 201 11.24 -4.63 -3.31
N VAL A 202 10.62 -5.62 -2.68
CA VAL A 202 11.29 -6.84 -2.20
C VAL A 202 10.55 -8.06 -2.73
N ASP A 203 11.26 -9.03 -3.32
CA ASP A 203 10.65 -10.30 -3.68
C ASP A 203 10.80 -11.37 -2.61
N ASN A 204 10.16 -12.53 -2.83
CA ASN A 204 10.19 -13.65 -1.90
C ASN A 204 11.59 -14.28 -1.74
N ASP A 205 12.52 -14.05 -2.68
CA ASP A 205 13.88 -14.57 -2.63
C ASP A 205 14.84 -13.58 -1.94
N GLY A 206 14.35 -12.42 -1.47
CA GLY A 206 15.13 -11.42 -0.77
C GLY A 206 15.86 -10.44 -1.68
N PHE A 207 15.57 -10.43 -2.99
CA PHE A 207 16.10 -9.37 -3.85
C PHE A 207 15.35 -8.07 -3.55
N VAL A 208 16.12 -7.01 -3.30
CA VAL A 208 15.60 -5.69 -2.93
C VAL A 208 15.98 -4.69 -4.01
N THR A 209 14.97 -4.03 -4.57
CA THR A 209 15.12 -3.07 -5.67
C THR A 209 14.42 -1.76 -5.29
N PRO A 210 15.17 -0.80 -4.73
CA PRO A 210 14.71 0.56 -4.55
C PRO A 210 14.48 1.22 -5.92
N PHE A 211 13.29 1.74 -6.14
CA PHE A 211 12.90 2.33 -7.41
C PHE A 211 12.33 3.73 -7.20
N GLU A 212 12.93 4.74 -7.84
CA GLU A 212 12.44 6.11 -7.74
C GLU A 212 11.23 6.35 -8.65
N VAL A 213 10.12 6.80 -8.07
CA VAL A 213 9.00 7.37 -8.83
C VAL A 213 9.24 8.87 -8.99
N THR A 214 9.83 9.23 -10.12
CA THR A 214 10.25 10.61 -10.43
C THR A 214 9.07 11.58 -10.47
N ARG A 215 9.35 12.88 -10.32
CA ARG A 215 8.32 13.94 -10.43
C ARG A 215 7.58 13.91 -11.76
N ASP A 216 8.27 13.61 -12.86
CA ASP A 216 7.64 13.44 -14.18
C ASP A 216 6.63 12.27 -14.18
N ALA A 217 7.01 11.12 -13.62
CA ALA A 217 6.10 9.98 -13.49
C ALA A 217 4.89 10.32 -12.60
N ARG A 218 5.10 11.05 -11.50
CA ARG A 218 4.00 11.55 -10.63
C ARG A 218 3.09 12.53 -11.37
N ASN A 219 3.64 13.42 -12.20
CA ASN A 219 2.85 14.34 -13.02
C ASN A 219 2.00 13.60 -14.06
N LYS A 220 2.52 12.53 -14.66
CA LYS A 220 1.73 11.65 -15.55
C LYS A 220 0.62 10.94 -14.78
N ALA A 221 0.91 10.40 -13.60
CA ALA A 221 -0.09 9.75 -12.75
C ALA A 221 -1.19 10.73 -12.25
N ARG A 222 -0.88 12.02 -12.12
CA ARG A 222 -1.84 13.08 -11.78
C ARG A 222 -2.97 13.22 -12.81
N ILE A 223 -2.74 12.87 -14.07
CA ILE A 223 -3.78 12.86 -15.11
C ILE A 223 -4.87 11.84 -14.74
N LEU A 224 -4.46 10.61 -14.41
CA LEU A 224 -5.36 9.58 -13.92
C LEU A 224 -6.02 10.01 -12.62
N TRP A 225 -5.26 10.56 -11.67
CA TRP A 225 -5.81 11.03 -10.40
C TRP A 225 -6.96 12.03 -10.60
N ASN A 226 -6.77 13.03 -11.47
CA ASN A 226 -7.80 14.01 -11.78
C ASN A 226 -9.03 13.40 -12.47
N LYS A 227 -8.82 12.40 -13.34
CA LYS A 227 -9.93 11.62 -13.93
C LYS A 227 -10.73 10.89 -12.84
N LEU A 228 -10.04 10.25 -11.89
CA LEU A 228 -10.68 9.56 -10.77
C LEU A 228 -11.41 10.50 -9.82
N ILE A 229 -10.89 11.71 -9.56
CA ILE A 229 -11.58 12.74 -8.77
C ILE A 229 -12.89 13.16 -9.44
N LYS A 230 -12.87 13.39 -10.76
CA LYS A 230 -14.09 13.72 -11.53
C LYS A 230 -15.11 12.59 -11.46
N ALA A 231 -14.65 11.34 -11.60
CA ALA A 231 -15.50 10.17 -11.44
C ALA A 231 -16.08 10.05 -10.02
N ALA A 232 -15.29 10.32 -8.98
CA ALA A 232 -15.77 10.30 -7.61
C ALA A 232 -16.87 11.34 -7.37
N ASN A 233 -16.72 12.55 -7.94
CA ASN A 233 -17.79 13.55 -7.92
C ASN A 233 -19.05 13.04 -8.64
N ARG A 234 -18.93 12.48 -9.85
CA ARG A 234 -20.05 11.87 -10.60
C ARG A 234 -20.75 10.80 -9.77
N CYS A 235 -20.00 9.89 -9.14
CA CYS A 235 -20.53 8.83 -8.29
C CYS A 235 -21.29 9.37 -7.06
N ASN A 236 -20.90 10.52 -6.52
CA ASN A 236 -21.66 11.14 -5.42
C ASN A 236 -23.05 11.66 -5.86
N PHE A 237 -23.28 11.88 -7.16
CA PHE A 237 -24.59 12.25 -7.71
C PHE A 237 -25.37 11.04 -8.24
N GLU A 238 -24.69 10.11 -8.90
CA GLU A 238 -25.31 9.00 -9.65
C GLU A 238 -25.35 7.66 -8.88
N GLY A 239 -24.57 7.53 -7.80
CA GLY A 239 -24.41 6.28 -7.05
C GLY A 239 -23.18 5.47 -7.47
N LEU A 240 -23.04 4.28 -6.88
CA LEU A 240 -21.88 3.40 -7.04
C LEU A 240 -22.23 2.03 -7.67
N ASP A 241 -23.40 1.90 -8.29
CA ASP A 241 -23.88 0.59 -8.79
C ASP A 241 -23.33 0.21 -10.17
N MET A 242 -22.70 1.15 -10.88
CA MET A 242 -22.15 0.93 -12.22
C MET A 242 -20.87 0.10 -12.19
N GLY A 243 -20.78 -0.90 -13.07
CA GLY A 243 -19.61 -1.73 -13.29
C GLY A 243 -18.54 -1.07 -14.16
N CYS A 244 -17.72 -1.88 -14.82
CA CYS A 244 -16.61 -1.39 -15.65
C CYS A 244 -17.08 -0.56 -16.87
N GLU A 245 -18.33 -0.72 -17.30
CA GLU A 245 -18.97 0.07 -18.35
C GLU A 245 -18.99 1.57 -18.04
N PHE A 246 -18.91 1.95 -16.76
CA PHE A 246 -18.76 3.34 -16.32
C PHE A 246 -17.61 4.07 -17.03
N TRP A 247 -16.52 3.35 -17.31
CA TRP A 247 -15.35 3.89 -18.00
C TRP A 247 -15.40 3.78 -19.52
N ALA A 248 -16.35 3.00 -20.06
CA ALA A 248 -16.53 2.80 -21.50
C ALA A 248 -17.36 3.92 -22.15
N GLU A 249 -18.24 4.58 -21.39
CA GLU A 249 -19.05 5.71 -21.86
C GLU A 249 -18.23 6.99 -22.14
N VAL A 250 -16.99 7.05 -21.66
CA VAL A 250 -16.11 8.20 -21.82
C VAL A 250 -15.32 8.04 -23.11
N ASP A 251 -15.94 8.42 -24.24
CA ASP A 251 -15.39 8.45 -25.61
C ASP A 251 -14.24 7.46 -25.85
N GLY A 252 -14.63 6.29 -26.34
CA GLY A 252 -13.70 5.23 -26.69
C GLY A 252 -12.54 5.68 -27.60
N PHE A 253 -11.42 4.99 -27.40
CA PHE A 253 -10.24 4.93 -28.26
C PHE A 253 -9.19 6.05 -28.12
N PHE A 254 -8.05 5.65 -27.53
CA PHE A 254 -6.70 6.20 -27.67
C PHE A 254 -6.56 7.73 -27.62
N TYR A 255 -6.30 8.26 -26.43
CA TYR A 255 -5.49 9.47 -26.31
C TYR A 255 -4.12 9.07 -25.75
N TYR A 256 -3.15 9.01 -26.68
CA TYR A 256 -1.72 8.88 -26.42
C TYR A 256 -1.17 10.14 -25.74
#